data_AF-A0A2N8NSL6-F1
#
_entry.id   AF-A0A2N8NSL6-F1
#
_cell.length_a   1.000
_cell.length_b   1.000
_cell.length_c   1.000
_cell.angle_alpha   90.00
_cell.angle_beta   90.00
_cell.angle_gamma   90.00
#
_symmetry.space_group_name_H-M   'P 1'
#
loop_
_entity.id
_entity.type
_entity.pdbx_description
1 polymer ?
#
loop_
_entity_poly.entity_id
_entity_poly.type
_entity_poly.pdbx_seq_one_letter_code
_entity_poly.pdbx_strand_id
1 'polypeptide(L)' 'MIHGEHLARDLRRDHGFVHIGRTKDGNAVIMRKGERWTVVPLRWLTGEAVDTIKAQAGVGLA' A
#
# COMPACT_ATOMS: atom_id res chain seq x y z
N MET A 1 5.82 11.90 -7.58
CA MET A 1 5.85 10.43 -7.77
C MET A 1 6.63 9.82 -6.64
N ILE A 2 6.26 8.62 -6.18
CA ILE A 2 7.02 7.86 -5.17
C ILE A 2 7.17 6.41 -5.63
N HIS A 3 8.19 5.72 -5.13
CA HIS A 3 8.32 4.27 -5.35
C HIS A 3 7.39 3.51 -4.40
N GLY A 4 6.79 2.41 -4.87
CA GLY A 4 5.84 1.60 -4.09
C GLY A 4 6.33 1.16 -2.71
N GLU A 5 7.61 0.82 -2.58
CA GLU A 5 8.27 0.45 -1.32
C GLU A 5 8.19 1.59 -0.30
N HIS A 6 8.21 2.84 -0.75
CA HIS A 6 8.02 3.99 0.12
C HIS A 6 6.58 4.01 0.66
N LEU A 7 5.58 3.84 -0.21
CA LEU A 7 4.18 3.78 0.22
C LEU A 7 3.93 2.60 1.17
N ALA A 8 4.48 1.43 0.88
CA ALA A 8 4.37 0.26 1.74
C ALA A 8 4.98 0.49 3.13
N ARG A 9 6.13 1.19 3.18
CA ARG A 9 6.77 1.60 4.43
C ARG A 9 5.90 2.60 5.20
N ASP A 10 5.29 3.57 4.54
CA ASP A 10 4.41 4.56 5.16
C ASP A 10 3.14 3.89 5.71
N LEU A 11 2.51 3.00 4.95
CA LEU A 11 1.35 2.21 5.41
C LEU A 11 1.70 1.39 6.66
N ARG A 12 2.91 0.84 6.73
CA ARG A 12 3.38 0.12 7.91
C ARG A 12 3.64 1.04 9.10
N ARG A 13 4.44 2.10 8.89
CA ARG A 13 4.91 2.99 9.96
C ARG A 13 3.80 3.87 10.53
N ASP A 14 2.99 4.45 9.65
CA ASP A 14 2.07 5.54 10.00
C ASP A 14 0.61 5.07 10.11
N HIS A 15 0.29 3.91 9.51
CA HIS A 15 -1.10 3.42 9.45
C HIS A 15 -1.30 2.02 10.07
N GLY A 16 -0.22 1.34 10.49
CA GLY A 16 -0.29 0.05 11.20
C GLY A 16 -0.59 -1.16 10.31
N PHE A 17 -0.34 -1.06 9.01
CA PHE A 17 -0.44 -2.22 8.11
C PHE A 17 0.76 -3.16 8.28
N VAL A 18 0.55 -4.45 8.04
CA VAL A 18 1.60 -5.47 8.03
C VAL A 18 1.71 -6.11 6.65
N HIS A 19 2.93 -6.44 6.23
CA HIS A 19 3.18 -7.18 4.99
C HIS A 19 2.81 -8.65 5.21
N ILE A 20 1.88 -9.18 4.39
CA ILE A 20 1.41 -10.56 4.50
C ILE A 20 1.83 -11.45 3.33
N GLY A 21 2.40 -10.87 2.28
CA GLY A 21 2.91 -11.61 1.13
C GLY A 21 3.10 -10.72 -0.09
N ARG A 22 3.56 -11.35 -1.18
CA ARG A 22 3.74 -10.72 -2.49
C ARG A 22 2.87 -11.39 -3.54
N THR A 23 2.59 -10.67 -4.61
CA THR A 23 2.00 -11.28 -5.81
C THR A 23 2.98 -12.30 -6.41
N LYS A 24 2.45 -13.26 -7.19
CA LYS A 24 3.22 -14.37 -7.78
C LYS A 24 4.42 -13.89 -8.61
N ASP A 25 4.28 -12.76 -9.28
CA ASP A 25 5.32 -12.12 -10.10
C ASP A 25 6.31 -11.26 -9.29
N GLY A 26 6.08 -11.09 -7.99
CA GLY A 26 6.92 -10.28 -7.11
C GLY A 26 6.77 -8.76 -7.27
N ASN A 27 5.90 -8.30 -8.17
CA ASN A 27 5.79 -6.88 -8.54
C ASN A 27 4.87 -6.06 -7.63
N ALA A 28 4.22 -6.68 -6.64
CA ALA A 28 3.44 -5.97 -5.64
C ALA A 28 3.51 -6.66 -4.28
N VAL A 29 3.33 -5.87 -3.22
CA VAL A 29 3.18 -6.36 -1.84
C VAL A 29 1.73 -6.26 -1.41
N ILE A 30 1.28 -7.27 -0.67
CA ILE A 30 -0.03 -7.33 -0.05
C ILE A 30 0.12 -6.90 1.40
N MET A 31 -0.64 -5.89 1.81
CA MET A 31 -0.59 -5.33 3.15
C MET A 31 -1.95 -5.45 3.83
N ARG A 32 -1.98 -5.75 5.13
CA ARG A 32 -3.22 -5.98 5.91
C ARG A 32 -3.23 -5.21 7.22
N LYS A 33 -4.41 -4.74 7.64
CA LYS A 33 -4.71 -4.17 8.96
C LYS A 33 -6.11 -4.62 9.39
N GLY A 34 -6.21 -5.51 10.38
CA GLY A 34 -7.49 -6.11 10.77
C GLY A 34 -8.15 -6.83 9.59
N GLU A 35 -9.34 -6.39 9.20
CA GLU A 35 -10.06 -6.90 8.02
C GLU A 35 -9.72 -6.16 6.73
N ARG A 36 -9.04 -5.01 6.82
CA ARG A 36 -8.65 -4.21 5.64
C ARG A 36 -7.40 -4.78 5.02
N TRP A 37 -7.34 -4.77 3.70
CA TRP A 37 -6.14 -5.11 2.94
C TRP A 37 -5.98 -4.19 1.73
N THR A 38 -4.76 -4.08 1.25
CA THR A 38 -4.43 -3.32 0.04
C THR A 38 -3.23 -3.95 -0.67
N VAL A 39 -3.07 -3.63 -1.95
CA VAL A 39 -1.97 -4.09 -2.79
C VAL A 39 -1.18 -2.88 -3.24
N VAL A 40 0.12 -2.89 -2.97
CA VAL A 40 1.03 -1.80 -3.34
C VAL A 40 1.96 -2.28 -4.45
N PRO A 41 1.81 -1.76 -5.69
CA PRO A 41 2.73 -2.07 -6.78
C PRO A 41 4.14 -1.54 -6.49
N LEU A 42 5.16 -2.38 -6.66
CA LEU A 42 6.59 -2.06 -6.49
C LEU A 42 7.15 -1.39 -7.74
N ARG A 43 6.61 -0.22 -8.07
CA ARG A 43 7.03 0.63 -9.19
C ARG A 43 6.87 2.09 -8.83
N TRP A 44 7.24 2.98 -9.75
CA TRP A 44 6.90 4.39 -9.64
C TRP A 44 5.38 4.61 -9.72
N LEU A 45 4.85 5.33 -8.75
CA LEU A 45 3.44 5.66 -8.61
C LEU A 45 3.23 7.17 -8.76
N THR A 46 2.18 7.54 -9.49
CA THR A 46 1.64 8.91 -9.53
C THR A 46 0.97 9.26 -8.21
N GLY A 47 0.75 10.56 -7.96
CA GLY A 47 0.00 10.99 -6.77
C GLY A 47 -1.40 10.37 -6.70
N GLU A 48 -2.12 10.41 -7.82
CA GLU A 48 -3.45 9.78 -7.95
C GLU A 48 -3.45 8.27 -7.64
N ALA A 49 -2.44 7.54 -8.11
CA ALA A 49 -2.32 6.11 -7.81
C ALA A 49 -2.07 5.88 -6.30
N VAL A 50 -1.26 6.72 -5.66
CA VAL A 50 -1.05 6.68 -4.20
C VAL A 50 -2.34 6.96 -3.45
N ASP A 51 -3.08 7.99 -3.86
CA ASP A 51 -4.33 8.40 -3.21
C ASP A 51 -5.41 7.31 -3.35
N THR A 52 -5.49 6.68 -4.53
CA THR A 52 -6.39 5.54 -4.79
C THR A 52 -6.08 4.36 -3.87
N ILE A 53 -4.79 4.00 -3.73
CA ILE A 53 -4.35 2.89 -2.87
C ILE A 53 -4.65 3.20 -1.39
N LYS A 54 -4.43 4.44 -0.96
CA LYS A 54 -4.76 4.88 0.40
C LYS A 54 -6.27 4.83 0.66
N ALA A 55 -7.08 5.31 -0.28
CA ALA A 55 -8.54 5.25 -0.18
C ALA A 55 -9.04 3.80 -0.10
N GLN A 56 -8.52 2.89 -0.94
CA GLN A 56 -8.83 1.46 -0.88
C GLN A 56 -8.41 0.81 0.45
N ALA A 57 -7.31 1.28 1.04
CA ALA A 57 -6.85 0.87 2.37
C ALA A 57 -7.68 1.51 3.51
N GLY A 58 -8.61 2.42 3.20
CA GLY A 58 -9.37 3.20 4.19
C GLY A 58 -8.49 4.16 4.99
N VAL A 59 -7.41 4.64 4.39
CA VAL A 59 -6.51 5.67 4.93
C VAL A 59 -6.92 7.02 4.34
N GLY A 60 -7.20 8.01 5.20
CA GLY A 60 -7.59 9.36 4.78
C GLY A 60 -9.10 9.62 4.66
N LEU A 61 -9.94 8.62 4.95
CA LEU A 61 -11.37 8.83 5.22
C LEU A 61 -11.53 9.09 6.72
N ALA A 62 -11.56 10.37 7.09
CA ALA A 62 -12.02 10.87 8.39
C ALA A 62 -13.42 11.47 8.23
#